data_AF-A0A164EL05-F1
#
_entry.id   AF-A0A164EL05-F1
#
_cell.length_a   1.000
_cell.length_b   1.000
_cell.length_c   1.000
_cell.angle_alpha   90.00
_cell.angle_beta   90.00
_cell.angle_gamma   90.00
#
_symmetry.space_group_name_H-M   'P 1'
#
loop_
_entity.id
_entity.type
_entity.pdbx_description
1 polymer ?
#
loop_
_entity_poly.entity_id
_entity_poly.type
_entity_poly.pdbx_seq_one_letter_code
_entity_poly.pdbx_strand_id
1 'polypeptide(L)' 'TKFRAPRDEKQFILWQKAIPRSDRKLTKQDYVCAKHFKDKDLTKERTILNEVFPLKIWKLAAEAIPTLNLCNC' A
#
# COMPACT_ATOMS: atom_id res chain seq x y z
N THR A 1 -3.24 7.66 -5.74
CA THR A 1 -3.82 7.02 -4.53
C THR A 1 -2.77 6.86 -3.45
N LYS A 2 -3.16 6.98 -2.18
CA LYS A 2 -2.30 6.73 -1.01
C LYS A 2 -3.00 5.73 -0.09
N PHE A 3 -2.23 4.85 0.55
CA PHE A 3 -2.72 3.81 1.45
C PHE A 3 -2.23 4.07 2.86
N ARG A 4 -3.15 4.01 3.82
CA ARG A 4 -2.81 4.16 5.23
C ARG A 4 -2.00 2.95 5.69
N ALA A 5 -1.07 3.18 6.63
CA ALA A 5 -0.39 2.10 7.31
C ALA A 5 -1.39 1.07 7.90
N PRO A 6 -1.07 -0.24 7.87
CA PRO A 6 -1.94 -1.30 8.36
C PRO A 6 -2.32 -1.10 9.83
N ARG A 7 -3.57 -1.47 10.17
CA ARG A 7 -4.00 -1.56 11.57
C ARG A 7 -3.50 -2.84 12.23
N ASP A 8 -3.46 -3.93 11.46
CA ASP A 8 -2.88 -5.21 11.86
C ASP A 8 -1.41 -5.02 12.24
N GLU A 9 -1.05 -5.54 13.40
CA GLU A 9 0.26 -5.30 14.00
C GLU A 9 1.38 -6.06 13.30
N LYS A 10 1.11 -7.30 12.85
CA LYS A 10 2.09 -8.10 12.11
C LYS A 10 2.44 -7.43 10.79
N GLN A 11 1.41 -6.99 10.07
CA GLN A 11 1.60 -6.32 8.80
C GLN A 11 2.23 -4.93 8.96
N PHE A 12 1.89 -4.20 10.03
CA PHE A 12 2.52 -2.94 10.35
C PHE A 12 4.02 -3.08 10.65
N ILE A 13 4.43 -4.12 11.39
CA ILE A 13 5.85 -4.42 11.64
C ILE A 13 6.58 -4.71 10.33
N LEU A 14 5.96 -5.45 9.40
CA LEU A 14 6.53 -5.70 8.07
C LEU A 14 6.71 -4.40 7.27
N TRP A 15 5.73 -3.49 7.33
CA TRP A 15 5.86 -2.17 6.71
C TRP A 15 6.97 -1.32 7.34
N GLN A 16 7.11 -1.34 8.67
CA GLN A 16 8.20 -0.63 9.35
C GLN A 16 9.58 -1.15 8.93
N LYS A 17 9.74 -2.46 8.78
CA LYS A 17 10.98 -3.08 8.29
C LYS A 17 11.25 -2.74 6.83
N ALA A 18 10.21 -2.73 6.00
CA ALA A 18 10.32 -2.42 4.58
C ALA A 18 10.58 -0.93 4.30
N ILE A 19 10.27 -0.05 5.27
CA ILE A 19 10.46 1.40 5.18
C ILE A 19 11.56 1.87 6.13
N PRO A 20 12.84 1.57 5.82
CA PRO A 20 13.96 2.04 6.63
C PRO A 20 14.21 3.53 6.33
N ARG A 21 13.62 4.39 7.15
CA ARG A 21 13.89 5.84 7.15
C ARG A 21 14.76 6.20 8.34
N SER A 22 15.82 6.97 8.10
CA SER A 22 16.74 7.46 9.13
C SER A 22 16.17 8.67 9.88
N ASP A 23 15.33 9.47 9.22
CA ASP A 23 14.80 10.73 9.76
C ASP A 23 13.57 10.53 10.65
N ARG A 24 12.70 9.57 10.33
CA ARG A 24 11.50 9.29 11.12
C ARG A 24 11.03 7.84 10.99
N LYS A 25 10.41 7.32 12.04
CA LYS A 25 9.74 6.01 12.02
C LYS A 25 8.34 6.12 11.41
N LEU A 26 7.92 5.10 10.68
CA LEU A 26 6.54 4.96 10.21
C LEU A 26 5.59 4.79 11.40
N THR A 27 4.48 5.52 11.39
CA THR A 27 3.40 5.46 12.37
C THR A 27 2.10 4.96 11.76
N LYS A 28 1.12 4.55 12.58
CA LYS A 28 -0.22 4.11 12.11
C LYS A 28 -1.08 5.25 11.52
N GLN A 29 -0.59 6.49 11.56
CA GLN A 29 -1.24 7.65 10.94
C GLN A 29 -0.65 7.99 9.57
N ASP A 30 0.50 7.40 9.23
CA ASP A 30 1.16 7.64 7.96
C ASP A 30 0.46 6.95 6.79
N TYR A 31 0.75 7.49 5.60
CA TYR A 31 0.27 6.98 4.33
C TYR A 31 1.45 6.74 3.38
N VAL A 32 1.34 5.69 2.58
CA VAL A 32 2.30 5.31 1.55
C VAL A 32 1.64 5.44 0.19
N CYS A 33 2.29 6.11 -0.76
CA CYS A 33 1.77 6.28 -2.12
C CYS A 33 1.69 4.94 -2.86
N ALA A 34 0.70 4.79 -3.75
CA ALA A 34 0.49 3.57 -4.53
C ALA A 34 1.73 3.13 -5.33
N LYS A 35 2.57 4.08 -5.79
CA LYS A 35 3.82 3.82 -6.53
C LYS A 35 4.84 2.95 -5.78
N HIS A 36 4.69 2.81 -4.46
CA HIS A 36 5.60 1.99 -3.65
C HIS A 36 5.17 0.52 -3.52
N PHE A 37 4.02 0.16 -4.10
CA PHE A 37 3.50 -1.20 -4.14
C PHE A 37 3.60 -1.76 -5.55
N LYS A 38 3.63 -3.09 -5.68
CA LYS A 38 3.59 -3.74 -6.99
C LYS A 38 2.19 -3.62 -7.56
N ASP A 39 2.07 -3.50 -8.88
CA ASP A 39 0.75 -3.38 -9.54
C ASP A 39 -0.17 -4.56 -9.25
N LYS A 40 0.39 -5.78 -9.08
CA LYS A 40 -0.38 -6.98 -8.71
C LYS A 40 -1.05 -6.89 -7.33
N ASP A 41 -0.51 -6.05 -6.44
CA ASP A 41 -1.05 -5.86 -5.09
C ASP A 41 -2.12 -4.75 -5.06
N LEU A 42 -2.31 -4.06 -6.19
CA LEU A 42 -3.26 -2.96 -6.37
C LEU A 42 -4.48 -3.42 -7.17
N THR A 43 -5.63 -3.50 -6.50
CA THR A 43 -6.90 -3.71 -7.19
C THR A 43 -7.43 -2.37 -7.70
N LYS A 44 -7.32 -2.16 -9.01
CA LYS A 44 -7.76 -0.94 -9.71
C LYS A 44 -9.14 -1.10 -10.36
N GLU A 45 -9.62 -2.32 -10.51
CA GLU A 45 -10.83 -2.67 -11.24
C GLU A 45 -11.65 -3.70 -10.47
N ARG A 46 -12.94 -3.80 -10.78
CA ARG A 46 -13.83 -4.85 -10.31
C ARG A 46 -14.55 -5.47 -11.50
N THR A 47 -14.78 -6.78 -11.44
CA THR A 47 -15.56 -7.49 -12.44
C THR A 47 -16.97 -7.72 -11.93
N ILE A 48 -17.98 -7.31 -12.69
CA ILE A 48 -19.40 -7.56 -12.42
C ILE A 48 -20.00 -8.14 -13.70
N LEU A 49 -20.62 -9.33 -13.63
CA LEU A 49 -21.24 -9.98 -14.78
C LEU A 49 -20.32 -10.05 -16.03
N ASN A 50 -19.04 -10.42 -15.82
CA ASN A 50 -17.99 -10.47 -16.85
C ASN A 50 -17.58 -9.12 -17.49
N GLU A 51 -18.12 -8.00 -17.00
CA GLU A 51 -17.70 -6.66 -17.40
C GLU A 51 -16.74 -6.07 -16.37
N VAL A 52 -15.69 -5.40 -16.86
CA VAL A 52 -14.63 -4.81 -16.05
C VAL A 52 -14.90 -3.33 -15.84
N PHE A 53 -14.99 -2.92 -14.58
CA PHE A 53 -15.24 -1.54 -14.18
C PHE A 53 -14.08 -0.97 -13.37
N PRO A 54 -13.55 0.21 -13.74
CA PRO A 54 -12.50 0.85 -12.95
C PRO A 54 -13.04 1.31 -11.59
N LEU A 55 -12.24 1.12 -10.55
CA LEU A 55 -12.53 1.59 -9.21
C LEU A 55 -12.07 3.04 -9.05
N LYS A 56 -12.99 3.89 -8.56
CA LYS A 56 -12.67 5.27 -8.18
C LYS A 56 -11.63 5.33 -7.05
N ILE A 57 -11.65 4.35 -6.15
CA ILE A 57 -10.68 4.20 -5.05
C ILE A 57 -10.00 2.85 -5.21
N TRP A 58 -8.69 2.87 -5.43
CA TRP A 58 -7.90 1.64 -5.53
C TRP A 58 -7.86 0.94 -4.17
N LYS A 59 -7.84 -0.39 -4.18
CA LYS A 59 -7.65 -1.19 -2.97
C LYS A 59 -6.26 -1.80 -2.97
N LEU A 60 -5.71 -1.97 -1.79
CA LEU A 60 -4.44 -2.64 -1.56
C LEU A 60 -4.73 -4.01 -0.96
N ALA A 61 -4.05 -5.05 -1.45
CA ALA A 61 -4.13 -6.39 -0.86
C ALA A 61 -3.71 -6.36 0.62
N ALA A 62 -4.35 -7.18 1.47
CA ALA A 62 -4.09 -7.19 2.91
C ALA A 62 -2.62 -7.50 3.23
N GLU A 63 -2.02 -8.43 2.48
CA GLU A 63 -0.64 -8.88 2.63
C GLU A 63 0.36 -8.03 1.85
N ALA A 64 -0.06 -6.94 1.21
CA ALA A 64 0.84 -6.10 0.43
C ALA A 64 1.88 -5.41 1.31
N ILE A 65 3.14 -5.47 0.88
CA ILE A 65 4.28 -4.82 1.52
C ILE A 65 4.82 -3.76 0.55
N PRO A 66 5.13 -2.53 1.00
CA PRO A 66 5.80 -1.55 0.17
C PRO A 66 7.19 -2.06 -0.24
N THR A 67 7.52 -2.10 -1.53
CA THR A 67 8.78 -2.70 -2.01
C THR A 67 9.69 -1.76 -2.80
N LEU A 68 9.24 -0.56 -3.19
CA LEU A 68 9.96 0.26 -4.19
C LEU A 68 10.40 1.63 -3.64
N ASN A 69 11.68 1.94 -3.80
CA ASN A 69 12.32 3.28 -3.73
C ASN A 69 11.58 4.28 -2.84
N LEU A 70 11.57 4.00 -1.54
CA LEU A 70 10.90 4.81 -0.52
C LEU A 70 11.58 6.16 -0.27
N CYS A 71 12.74 6.42 -0.91
CA CYS A 71 13.56 7.61 -0.74
C CYS A 71 13.14 8.86 -1.54
N ASN A 72 12.11 8.82 -2.40
CA ASN A 72 11.70 10.01 -3.18
C ASN A 72 10.22 10.39 -2.90
N CYS A 73 9.94 10.83 -1.68
CA CYS A 73 8.70 11.53 -1.33
C CYS A 73 9.02 12.90 -0.74
#